data_AF-A0A957JK10-F1
#
_entry.id   AF-A0A957JK10-F1
#
_cell.length_a   1.000
_cell.length_b   1.000
_cell.length_c   1.000
_cell.angle_alpha   90.00
_cell.angle_beta   90.00
_cell.angle_gamma   90.00
#
_symmetry.space_group_name_H-M   'P 1'
#
loop_
_entity.id
_entity.type
_entity.pdbx_description
1 polymer ?
#
loop_
_entity_poly.entity_id
_entity_poly.type
_entity_poly.pdbx_seq_one_letter_code
_entity_poly.pdbx_strand_id
1 'polypeptide(L)' 'MKFGTDGWRGRIADDYTFDNVRRCAQGFARYLQQQGLAEKGVVIGHDMRFQAEHFAA' A
#
# COMPACT_ATOMS: atom_id res chain seq x y z
N MET A 1 9.26 -8.20 -1.77
CA MET A 1 7.78 -8.13 -1.65
C MET A 1 7.16 -9.18 -2.54
N LYS A 2 6.24 -10.00 -2.04
CA LYS A 2 5.54 -11.05 -2.80
C LYS A 2 4.03 -10.87 -2.65
N PHE A 3 3.34 -10.66 -3.77
CA PHE A 3 1.89 -10.52 -3.80
C PHE A 3 1.24 -11.89 -3.96
N GLY A 4 0.28 -12.18 -3.10
CA GLY A 4 -0.65 -13.31 -3.24
C GLY A 4 -1.95 -12.87 -3.90
N THR A 5 -2.94 -13.76 -3.88
CA THR A 5 -4.28 -13.48 -4.41
C THR A 5 -5.00 -12.34 -3.68
N ASP A 6 -4.67 -12.14 -2.40
CA ASP A 6 -5.26 -11.12 -1.53
C ASP A 6 -4.24 -10.03 -1.13
N GLY A 7 -3.46 -9.60 -2.12
CA GLY A 7 -2.46 -8.55 -1.95
C GLY A 7 -1.14 -9.02 -1.34
N TRP A 8 -0.37 -8.07 -0.82
CA TRP A 8 0.89 -8.32 -0.14
C TRP A 8 0.68 -8.38 1.38
N ARG A 9 1.25 -9.40 2.02
CA ARG A 9 1.23 -9.59 3.47
C ARG A 9 2.65 -9.72 3.99
N GLY A 10 2.87 -9.26 5.22
CA GLY A 10 4.16 -9.32 5.90
C GLY A 10 3.98 -9.21 7.41
N ARG A 11 5.07 -9.47 8.14
CA ARG A 11 5.20 -9.23 9.58
C ARG A 11 5.63 -7.78 9.80
N ILE A 12 4.93 -7.10 10.71
CA ILE A 12 5.25 -5.71 11.09
C ILE A 12 6.69 -5.64 11.60
N ALA A 13 7.41 -4.60 11.17
CA ALA A 13 8.82 -4.31 11.49
C ALA A 13 9.86 -5.29 10.93
N ASP A 14 9.45 -6.31 10.19
CA ASP A 14 10.34 -7.17 9.41
C ASP A 14 10.25 -6.79 7.93
N ASP A 15 9.26 -7.35 7.20
CA ASP A 15 9.01 -7.02 5.81
C ASP A 15 7.85 -6.01 5.65
N TYR A 16 6.88 -5.97 6.57
CA TYR A 16 5.84 -4.95 6.59
C TYR A 16 6.33 -3.68 7.33
N THR A 17 7.10 -2.87 6.60
CA THR A 17 7.71 -1.62 7.08
C THR A 17 7.13 -0.41 6.35
N PHE A 18 7.27 0.79 6.93
CA PHE A 18 6.81 2.03 6.29
C PHE A 18 7.42 2.20 4.89
N ASP A 19 8.69 1.88 4.73
CA ASP A 19 9.37 2.01 3.45
C ASP A 19 8.84 1.03 2.40
N ASN A 20 8.53 -0.21 2.79
CA ASN A 20 7.94 -1.16 1.85
C ASN A 20 6.48 -0.82 1.51
N VAL A 21 5.69 -0.31 2.47
CA VAL A 21 4.34 0.22 2.19
C VAL A 21 4.40 1.40 1.23
N ARG A 22 5.33 2.35 1.42
CA ARG A 22 5.55 3.47 0.47
C ARG A 22 5.95 2.99 -0.91
N ARG A 23 6.83 1.99 -1.01
CA ARG A 23 7.23 1.39 -2.30
C ARG A 23 6.04 0.77 -3.01
N CYS A 24 5.18 0.03 -2.31
CA CYS A 24 3.93 -0.50 -2.85
C CYS A 24 3.01 0.62 -3.36
N ALA A 25 2.74 1.62 -2.51
CA ALA A 25 1.86 2.73 -2.83
C ALA A 25 2.35 3.52 -4.06
N GLN A 26 3.66 3.81 -4.12
CA GLN A 26 4.28 4.49 -5.25
C GLN A 26 4.17 3.68 -6.56
N GLY A 27 4.32 2.36 -6.48
CA GLY A 27 4.13 1.46 -7.62
C GLY A 27 2.69 1.50 -8.14
N PHE A 28 1.71 1.44 -7.24
CA PHE A 28 0.30 1.54 -7.60
C PHE A 28 -0.07 2.92 -8.16
N ALA A 29 0.45 4.01 -7.59
CA ALA A 29 0.25 5.36 -8.11
C ALA A 29 0.77 5.50 -9.55
N ARG A 30 1.97 4.97 -9.84
CA ARG A 30 2.52 4.95 -11.21
C ARG A 30 1.67 4.14 -12.17
N TYR A 31 1.17 2.99 -11.72
CA TYR A 31 0.26 2.17 -12.50
C TYR A 31 -1.01 2.96 -12.86
N LEU A 32 -1.65 3.62 -11.89
CA LEU A 32 -2.84 4.45 -12.14
C LEU A 32 -2.57 5.60 -13.12
N GLN A 33 -1.42 6.26 -13.01
CA GLN A 33 -0.99 7.28 -13.96
C GLN A 33 -0.86 6.71 -15.38
N GLN A 34 -0.22 5.56 -15.53
CA GLN A 34 -0.07 4.88 -16.83
C GLN A 34 -1.41 4.43 -17.44
N GLN A 35 -2.39 4.09 -16.60
CA GLN A 35 -3.74 3.75 -17.04
C GLN A 35 -4.64 4.97 -17.28
N GLY A 36 -4.15 6.20 -17.06
CA GLY A 36 -4.97 7.41 -17.17
C GLY A 36 -6.08 7.50 -16.11
N LEU A 37 -5.90 6.84 -14.96
CA LEU A 37 -6.90 6.74 -13.89
C LEU A 37 -6.60 7.65 -12.68
N ALA A 38 -5.49 8.39 -12.69
CA ALA A 38 -5.05 9.19 -11.56
C ALA A 38 -6.10 10.19 -11.05
N GLU A 39 -6.83 10.85 -11.96
CA GLU A 39 -7.85 11.85 -11.62
C GLU A 39 -9.09 11.27 -10.92
N LYS A 40 -9.28 9.94 -10.92
CA LYS A 40 -10.42 9.32 -10.21
C LYS A 40 -10.24 9.31 -8.69
N GLY A 41 -9.04 9.60 -8.20
CA GLY A 41 -8.69 9.48 -6.79
C GLY A 41 -8.57 8.03 -6.33
N VAL A 42 -8.11 7.84 -5.09
CA VAL A 42 -7.94 6.53 -4.46
C VAL A 42 -8.46 6.61 -3.04
N VAL A 43 -9.26 5.61 -2.63
CA VAL A 43 -9.71 5.46 -1.25
C VAL A 43 -8.69 4.61 -0.51
N ILE A 44 -8.20 5.11 0.63
CA ILE A 44 -7.29 4.40 1.53
C ILE A 44 -8.05 4.05 2.81
N GLY A 45 -8.01 2.79 3.20
CA GLY A 45 -8.64 2.29 4.42
C GLY A 45 -7.71 1.33 5.16
N HIS A 46 -7.90 1.21 6.46
CA HIS A 46 -7.11 0.34 7.32
C HIS A 46 -7.98 -0.26 8.43
N ASP A 47 -7.50 -1.34 9.07
CA ASP A 47 -8.13 -1.94 10.24
C ASP A 47 -7.48 -1.43 11.54
N MET A 48 -7.81 -2.06 12.67
CA MET A 48 -7.32 -1.67 14.01
C MET A 48 -5.95 -2.30 14.38
N ARG A 49 -5.15 -2.75 13.40
CA ARG A 49 -3.82 -3.30 13.71
C ARG A 49 -2.85 -2.22 14.20
N PHE A 50 -1.78 -2.67 14.85
CA PHE A 50 -0.74 -1.80 15.39
C PHE A 50 -0.19 -0.84 14.32
N GLN A 51 -0.23 0.46 14.61
CA GLN A 51 0.22 1.56 13.73
C GLN A 51 -0.50 1.62 12.37
N ALA A 52 -1.65 0.97 12.20
CA ALA A 52 -2.36 0.93 10.92
C ALA A 52 -2.69 2.33 10.38
N GLU A 53 -3.06 3.27 11.25
CA GLU A 53 -3.30 4.68 10.89
C GLU A 53 -2.05 5.36 10.31
N HIS A 54 -0.86 5.04 10.84
CA HIS A 54 0.40 5.60 10.32
C HIS A 54 0.84 4.94 9.03
N PHE A 55 0.51 3.66 8.80
CA PHE A 55 0.77 3.01 7.52
C PHE A 55 -0.15 3.53 6.41
N ALA A 56 -1.32 4.06 6.77
CA ALA A 56 -2.31 4.62 5.84
C ALA A 56 -2.16 6.13 5.59
N ALA A 57 -1.23 6.79 6.27
CA ALA A 57 -1.00 8.23 6.21
C ALA A 57 -0.21 8.69 4.97
#